data_AF-A0A183EWT6-F1
#
_entry.id   AF-A0A183EWT6-F1
#
_cell.length_a   1.000
_cell.length_b   1.000
_cell.length_c   1.000
_cell.angle_alpha   90.00
_cell.angle_beta   90.00
_cell.angle_gamma   90.00
#
_symmetry.space_group_name_H-M   'P 1'
#
loop_
_entity.id
_entity.type
_entity.pdbx_description
1 polymer ?
#
loop_
_entity_poly.entity_id
_entity_poly.type
_entity_poly.pdbx_seq_one_letter_code
_entity_poly.pdbx_strand_id
1 'polypeptide(L)'
;MSVTDDGDLVGPAAATASDYEVKLIAPINIALVKYWGKRDEELMLPLNDSISLSINDVCAETRIRVGPSVSVDSVSINGSTINLAKHPRFSRCFKVELEVFIFLGSEKIDSETVNGSR
;
A
#
# COMPACT_ATOMS: atom_id res chain seq x y z
N MET A 1 -19.43 4.23 32.94
CA MET A 1 -19.53 2.81 33.34
C MET A 1 -21.00 2.48 33.47
N SER A 2 -21.54 1.60 32.65
CA SER A 2 -22.92 1.12 32.78
C SER A 2 -22.88 -0.39 32.96
N VAL A 3 -23.41 -0.85 34.09
CA VAL A 3 -23.53 -2.27 34.46
C VAL A 3 -24.87 -2.75 33.91
N THR A 4 -24.88 -3.87 33.20
CA THR A 4 -26.11 -4.63 32.91
C THR A 4 -26.38 -5.63 34.03
N ASP A 5 -27.65 -5.97 34.23
CA ASP A 5 -28.22 -6.72 35.36
C ASP A 5 -27.66 -8.15 35.56
N ASP A 6 -26.82 -8.65 34.64
CA ASP A 6 -26.29 -10.02 34.63
C ASP A 6 -24.83 -10.17 35.11
N GLY A 7 -24.19 -9.11 35.61
CA GLY A 7 -22.90 -9.22 36.32
C GLY A 7 -21.65 -9.51 35.47
N ASP A 8 -21.76 -9.57 34.14
CA ASP A 8 -20.60 -9.71 33.26
C ASP A 8 -19.91 -8.36 33.02
N LEU A 9 -18.60 -8.31 33.31
CA LEU A 9 -17.72 -7.20 32.96
C LEU A 9 -17.51 -7.18 31.44
N VAL A 10 -18.32 -6.42 30.71
CA VAL A 10 -18.04 -6.12 29.30
C VAL A 10 -16.80 -5.23 29.26
N GLY A 11 -15.64 -5.83 29.00
CA GLY A 11 -14.41 -5.11 28.66
C GLY A 11 -14.67 -4.14 27.51
N PRO A 12 -13.84 -3.09 27.35
CA PRO A 12 -14.05 -2.10 26.29
C PRO A 12 -14.21 -2.84 24.96
N ALA A 13 -15.35 -2.62 24.29
CA ALA A 13 -15.64 -3.22 22.99
C ALA A 13 -14.39 -3.06 22.13
N ALA A 14 -13.74 -4.17 21.79
CA ALA A 14 -12.54 -4.19 20.97
C ALA A 14 -12.87 -3.37 19.72
N ALA A 15 -12.14 -2.27 19.52
CA ALA A 15 -12.30 -1.46 18.33
C ALA A 15 -12.22 -2.41 17.13
N THR A 16 -13.34 -2.59 16.43
CA THR A 16 -13.44 -3.49 15.30
C THR A 16 -12.46 -2.99 14.26
N ALA A 17 -11.33 -3.70 14.10
CA ALA A 17 -10.32 -3.31 13.15
C ALA A 17 -10.99 -3.23 11.76
N SER A 18 -11.02 -2.04 11.19
CA SER A 18 -11.67 -1.76 9.92
C SER A 18 -10.67 -1.96 8.78
N ASP A 19 -11.15 -2.40 7.62
CA ASP A 19 -10.33 -2.39 6.42
C ASP A 19 -10.17 -0.98 5.87
N TYR A 20 -9.00 -0.71 5.32
CA TYR A 20 -8.68 0.49 4.58
C TYR A 20 -8.67 0.17 3.09
N GLU A 21 -9.24 1.07 2.30
CA GLU A 21 -9.23 0.96 0.84
C GLU A 21 -8.84 2.30 0.22
N VAL A 22 -7.90 2.27 -0.70
CA VAL A 22 -7.43 3.45 -1.43
C VAL A 22 -7.48 3.17 -2.92
N LYS A 23 -7.91 4.17 -3.68
CA LYS A 23 -7.92 4.16 -5.13
C LYS A 23 -6.94 5.20 -5.65
N LEU A 24 -6.07 4.78 -6.57
CA LEU A 24 -4.99 5.59 -7.13
C LEU A 24 -4.99 5.47 -8.65
N ILE A 25 -4.50 6.51 -9.31
CA ILE A 25 -4.32 6.57 -10.76
C ILE A 25 -2.84 6.85 -11.03
N ALA A 26 -2.21 6.01 -11.85
CA ALA A 26 -0.82 6.17 -12.26
C ALA A 26 -0.73 6.40 -13.79
N PRO A 27 -0.11 7.50 -14.27
CA PRO A 27 0.06 7.75 -15.69
C PRO A 27 1.13 6.83 -16.31
N ILE A 28 1.03 6.56 -17.60
CA ILE A 28 2.13 5.93 -18.34
C ILE A 28 3.26 6.93 -18.61
N ASN A 29 4.41 6.43 -19.04
CA ASN A 29 5.51 7.26 -19.51
C ASN A 29 6.08 6.76 -20.85
N ILE A 30 6.71 7.67 -21.60
CA ILE A 30 7.44 7.37 -22.85
C ILE A 30 8.89 7.81 -22.70
N ALA A 31 9.83 6.88 -22.85
CA ALA A 31 11.26 7.16 -22.71
C ALA A 31 11.82 7.96 -23.90
N LEU A 32 12.43 9.11 -23.59
CA LEU A 32 13.23 9.95 -24.49
C LEU A 32 14.68 9.44 -24.55
N VAL A 33 15.26 9.14 -23.38
CA VAL A 33 16.51 8.37 -23.24
C VAL A 33 16.14 6.99 -22.73
N LYS A 34 16.55 5.93 -23.45
CA LYS A 34 16.03 4.58 -23.24
C LYS A 34 16.66 3.90 -22.02
N TYR A 35 15.81 3.29 -21.19
CA TYR A 35 16.21 2.22 -20.27
C TYR A 35 16.43 0.94 -21.09
N TRP A 36 17.68 0.52 -21.28
CA TRP A 36 17.99 -0.68 -22.06
C TRP A 36 19.19 -1.44 -21.51
N GLY A 37 18.96 -2.71 -21.16
CA GLY A 37 19.94 -3.57 -20.50
C GLY A 37 20.00 -3.37 -18.98
N LYS A 38 20.43 -4.42 -18.28
CA LYS A 38 20.49 -4.47 -16.82
C LYS A 38 21.88 -4.92 -16.40
N ARG A 39 22.44 -4.26 -15.40
CA ARG A 39 23.66 -4.72 -14.73
C ARG A 39 23.37 -5.72 -13.62
N ASP A 40 22.17 -5.63 -13.03
CA ASP A 40 21.67 -6.51 -12.00
C ASP A 40 20.17 -6.78 -12.24
N GLU A 41 19.83 -8.03 -12.56
CA GLU A 41 18.44 -8.41 -12.85
C GLU A 41 17.60 -8.63 -11.61
N GLU A 42 18.23 -9.04 -10.51
CA GLU A 42 17.55 -9.25 -9.25
C GLU A 42 17.10 -7.90 -8.72
N LEU A 43 18.01 -6.95 -8.52
CA LEU A 43 17.67 -5.60 -8.06
C LEU A 43 17.02 -4.71 -9.14
N MET A 44 17.02 -5.16 -10.41
CA MET A 44 16.56 -4.41 -11.60
C MET A 44 17.35 -3.12 -11.88
N LEU A 45 18.64 -3.11 -11.58
CA LEU A 45 19.50 -1.94 -11.78
C LEU A 45 19.86 -1.76 -13.27
N PRO A 46 19.64 -0.56 -13.84
CA PRO A 46 20.00 -0.28 -15.23
C PRO A 46 21.51 -0.22 -15.47
N LEU A 47 21.90 -0.36 -16.73
CA LEU A 47 23.25 0.00 -17.20
C LEU A 47 23.46 1.51 -17.32
N ASN A 48 22.41 2.26 -17.63
CA ASN A 48 22.45 3.69 -17.86
C ASN A 48 21.19 4.39 -17.31
N ASP A 49 21.34 5.67 -17.01
CA ASP A 49 20.20 6.52 -16.67
C ASP A 49 19.23 6.64 -17.85
N SER A 50 17.98 6.97 -17.53
CA SER A 50 16.91 7.16 -18.52
C SER A 50 16.11 8.42 -18.20
N ILE A 51 15.50 9.00 -19.23
CA ILE A 51 14.66 10.19 -19.13
C ILE A 51 13.37 9.88 -19.88
N SER A 52 12.22 10.12 -19.26
CA SER A 52 10.91 9.88 -19.86
C SER A 52 9.96 11.06 -19.65
N LEU A 53 8.93 11.10 -20.49
CA LEU A 53 7.82 12.03 -20.37
C LEU A 53 6.59 11.27 -19.86
N SER A 54 5.96 11.77 -18.80
CA SER A 54 4.68 11.24 -18.31
C SER A 54 3.52 11.72 -19.18
N ILE A 55 2.59 10.82 -19.51
CA ILE A 55 1.40 11.10 -20.33
C ILE A 55 0.16 10.86 -19.49
N ASN A 56 -0.67 11.89 -19.31
CA ASN A 56 -1.83 11.85 -18.41
C ASN A 56 -3.12 11.36 -19.07
N ASP A 57 -3.10 11.05 -20.37
CA ASP A 57 -4.29 10.61 -21.12
C ASP A 57 -4.52 9.09 -21.03
N VAL A 58 -3.49 8.31 -20.66
CA VAL A 58 -3.56 6.86 -20.51
C VAL A 58 -2.98 6.48 -19.16
N CYS A 59 -3.83 5.93 -18.30
CA CYS A 59 -3.47 5.65 -16.92
C CYS A 59 -3.87 4.23 -16.50
N ALA A 60 -3.16 3.70 -15.51
CA ALA A 60 -3.55 2.52 -14.76
C ALA A 60 -4.31 2.96 -13.50
N GLU A 61 -5.54 2.48 -13.34
CA GLU A 61 -6.30 2.61 -12.10
C GLU A 61 -6.01 1.41 -11.20
N THR A 62 -5.64 1.65 -9.95
CA THR A 62 -5.34 0.61 -8.97
C THR A 62 -6.14 0.85 -7.70
N ARG A 63 -6.73 -0.22 -7.16
CA ARG A 63 -7.39 -0.23 -5.85
C ARG A 63 -6.60 -1.13 -4.93
N ILE A 64 -6.24 -0.61 -3.77
CA ILE A 64 -5.49 -1.32 -2.74
C ILE A 64 -6.40 -1.44 -1.52
N ARG A 65 -6.54 -2.66 -0.99
CA ARG A 65 -7.29 -2.93 0.24
C ARG A 65 -6.38 -3.63 1.24
N VAL A 66 -6.33 -3.11 2.46
CA VAL A 66 -5.52 -3.64 3.56
C VAL A 66 -6.37 -3.65 4.82
N GLY A 67 -6.37 -4.75 5.57
CA GLY A 67 -7.14 -4.83 6.81
C GLY A 67 -7.34 -6.26 7.26
N PRO A 68 -7.97 -6.46 8.42
CA PRO A 68 -8.14 -7.79 9.02
C PRO A 68 -9.01 -8.75 8.21
N SER A 69 -9.84 -8.26 7.27
CA SER A 69 -10.58 -9.16 6.38
C SER A 69 -9.72 -9.71 5.23
N VAL A 70 -8.56 -9.11 4.96
CA VAL A 70 -7.63 -9.55 3.92
C VAL A 70 -6.68 -10.58 4.52
N SER A 71 -7.00 -11.86 4.35
CA SER A 71 -6.22 -12.96 4.93
C SER A 71 -5.00 -13.37 4.12
N VAL A 72 -4.97 -13.06 2.83
CA VAL A 72 -3.91 -13.47 1.89
C VAL A 72 -3.69 -12.39 0.83
N ASP A 73 -2.43 -12.11 0.50
CA ASP A 73 -2.06 -11.24 -0.62
C ASP A 73 -2.65 -11.76 -1.93
N SER A 74 -3.34 -10.88 -2.66
CA SER A 74 -3.93 -11.22 -3.95
C SER A 74 -3.89 -10.05 -4.90
N VAL A 75 -3.81 -10.34 -6.20
CA VAL A 75 -3.81 -9.34 -7.27
C VAL A 75 -4.75 -9.79 -8.37
N SER A 76 -5.56 -8.87 -8.86
CA SER A 76 -6.31 -9.04 -10.10
C SER A 76 -6.02 -7.88 -11.05
N ILE A 77 -5.91 -8.17 -12.34
CA ILE A 77 -5.70 -7.17 -13.39
C ILE A 77 -6.79 -7.40 -14.43
N ASN A 78 -7.58 -6.36 -14.70
CA ASN A 78 -8.70 -6.40 -15.66
C ASN A 78 -9.64 -7.60 -15.42
N GLY A 79 -9.95 -7.88 -14.15
CA GLY A 79 -10.82 -8.99 -13.74
C GLY A 79 -10.18 -10.37 -13.71
N SER A 80 -8.89 -10.50 -14.07
CA SER A 80 -8.17 -11.78 -14.08
C SER A 80 -7.24 -11.89 -12.87
N THR A 81 -7.42 -12.94 -12.07
CA THR A 81 -6.57 -13.21 -10.90
C THR A 81 -5.16 -13.64 -11.32
N ILE A 82 -4.15 -13.02 -10.72
CA ILE A 82 -2.75 -13.30 -11.01
C ILE A 82 -2.19 -14.35 -10.04
N ASN A 83 -1.49 -15.34 -10.57
CA ASN A 83 -0.79 -16.33 -9.74
C ASN A 83 0.54 -15.73 -9.22
N LEU A 84 0.55 -15.32 -7.96
CA LEU A 84 1.72 -14.66 -7.35
C LEU A 84 2.98 -15.53 -7.31
N ALA A 85 2.85 -16.86 -7.25
CA ALA A 85 4.01 -17.76 -7.27
C ALA A 85 4.78 -17.70 -8.60
N LYS A 86 4.11 -17.35 -9.71
CA LYS A 86 4.74 -17.15 -11.02
C LYS A 86 5.26 -15.73 -11.24
N HIS A 87 4.91 -14.79 -10.36
CA HIS A 87 5.23 -13.37 -10.49
C HIS A 87 5.85 -12.81 -9.20
N PRO A 88 7.12 -13.18 -8.90
CA PRO A 88 7.77 -12.87 -7.62
C PRO A 88 7.95 -11.36 -7.35
N ARG A 89 7.78 -10.53 -8.39
CA ARG A 89 7.87 -9.08 -8.29
C ARG A 89 6.78 -8.48 -7.40
N PHE A 90 5.56 -9.01 -7.43
CA PHE A 90 4.48 -8.53 -6.56
C PHE A 90 4.81 -8.76 -5.09
N SER A 91 5.24 -9.98 -4.75
CA SER A 91 5.65 -10.31 -3.38
C SER A 91 6.81 -9.44 -2.89
N ARG A 92 7.71 -9.01 -3.78
CA ARG A 92 8.76 -8.05 -3.40
C ARG A 92 8.18 -6.67 -3.11
N CYS A 93 7.26 -6.17 -3.93
CA CYS A 93 6.62 -4.86 -3.70
C CYS A 93 5.86 -4.83 -2.37
N PHE A 94 5.05 -5.86 -2.07
CA PHE A 94 4.27 -5.91 -0.83
C PHE A 94 5.14 -5.94 0.43
N LYS A 95 6.28 -6.65 0.38
CA LYS A 95 7.24 -6.70 1.49
C LYS A 95 7.87 -5.34 1.78
N VAL A 96 8.29 -4.61 0.73
CA VAL A 96 8.92 -3.29 0.87
C VAL A 96 7.94 -2.28 1.49
N GLU A 97 6.67 -2.30 1.10
CA GLU A 97 5.64 -1.41 1.66
C GLU A 97 5.39 -1.67 3.15
N LEU A 98 5.38 -2.93 3.59
CA LEU A 98 5.20 -3.26 5.01
C LEU A 98 6.39 -2.80 5.87
N GLU A 99 7.62 -2.91 5.37
CA GLU A 99 8.81 -2.42 6.09
C GLU A 99 8.81 -0.89 6.20
N VAL A 100 8.45 -0.17 5.12
CA VAL A 100 8.34 1.29 5.13
C VAL A 100 7.20 1.75 6.06
N PHE A 101 6.08 1.03 6.10
CA PHE A 101 4.98 1.35 7.01
C PHE A 101 5.32 1.09 8.48
N ILE A 102 6.07 0.03 8.82
CA ILE A 102 6.58 -0.19 10.19
C ILE A 102 7.57 0.92 10.58
N PHE A 103 8.43 1.33 9.64
CA PHE A 103 9.43 2.36 9.88
C PHE A 103 8.80 3.75 10.08
N LEU A 104 7.85 4.15 9.23
CA LEU A 104 7.15 5.43 9.32
C LEU A 104 6.05 5.43 10.41
N GLY A 105 5.42 4.29 10.68
CA GLY A 105 4.43 4.13 11.75
C GLY A 105 5.01 4.12 13.17
N SER A 106 6.35 4.12 13.30
CA SER A 106 7.04 4.29 14.58
C SER A 106 7.17 5.78 14.99
N GLU A 107 6.95 6.72 14.08
CA GLU A 107 6.71 8.12 14.45
C GLU A 107 5.22 8.28 14.77
N LYS A 108 4.90 8.21 16.07
CA LYS A 108 3.58 8.54 16.61
C LYS A 108 3.12 9.89 16.05
N ILE A 109 1.91 9.90 15.49
CA ILE A 109 1.09 11.10 15.42
C ILE A 109 0.69 11.41 16.87
N ASP A 110 1.52 12.17 17.57
CA ASP A 110 1.12 12.76 18.85
C ASP A 110 0.03 13.79 18.55
N SER A 111 -1.19 13.44 18.93
CA SER A 111 -2.33 14.34 18.95
C SER A 111 -2.19 15.31 20.10
N GLU A 112 -1.25 16.26 20.00
CA GLU A 112 -1.25 17.43 20.87
C GLU A 112 -2.23 18.49 20.33
N THR A 113 -3.37 18.52 21.01
CA THR A 113 -4.31 19.62 21.16
C THR A 113 -3.66 21.01 20.99
N VAL A 114 -3.97 21.72 19.90
CA VAL A 114 -3.91 23.19 19.86
C VAL A 114 -5.33 23.73 19.78
N ASN A 115 -5.97 23.74 20.95
CA ASN A 115 -6.99 24.74 21.25
C ASN A 115 -6.26 26.07 21.49
N GLY A 116 -6.11 26.87 20.44
CA GLY A 116 -5.58 28.22 20.51
C GLY A 116 -6.69 29.25 20.30
N SER A 117 -7.35 29.62 21.39
CA SER A 117 -8.19 30.82 21.45
C SER A 117 -7.36 32.07 21.17
N ARG A 118 -7.70 32.82 20.12
CA ARG A 118 -7.75 34.30 20.08
C ARG A 118 -8.22 34.80 18.73
#